data_AF-A0A3S1TN05-F1
#
_entry.id   AF-A0A3S1TN05-F1
#
_cell.length_a   1.000
_cell.length_b   1.000
_cell.length_c   1.000
_cell.angle_alpha   90.00
_cell.angle_beta   90.00
_cell.angle_gamma   90.00
#
_symmetry.space_group_name_H-M   'P 1'
#
loop_
_entity.id
_entity.type
_entity.pdbx_description
1 polymer ?
#
loop_
_entity_poly.entity_id
_entity_poly.type
_entity_poly.pdbx_seq_one_letter_code
_entity_poly.pdbx_strand_id
1 'polypeptide(L)'
;MSGARRVLSIPPGAPFLPTLAEALLDGRLIPGFRFDGEPLALADATVYVPTRRAARALRGAFVDILGQRSAILPTVRPLGEFDEDEAAFDAEAAPAIDLAPPIAAQERLLLLAPLVRAWKESLPAHVRERFNEEFVVPTSAADAIWLARDLARLMDEIETEGTDWAKLATLVTGNLAGWWQVTLDFLGIVTDN
;
A
#
# COMPACT_ATOMS: atom_id res chain seq x y z
N MET A 1 -0.52 -30.85 18.01
CA MET A 1 -1.26 -29.88 18.83
C MET A 1 -2.04 -28.97 17.89
N SER A 2 -3.36 -29.13 17.79
CA SER A 2 -4.19 -28.21 17.01
C SER A 2 -4.17 -26.86 17.71
N GLY A 3 -3.45 -25.88 17.16
CA GLY A 3 -3.39 -24.53 17.73
C GLY A 3 -4.80 -23.94 17.82
N ALA A 4 -5.05 -23.16 18.88
CA ALA A 4 -6.31 -22.43 19.05
C ALA A 4 -6.62 -21.63 17.78
N ARG A 5 -7.91 -21.56 17.40
CA ARG A 5 -8.37 -20.85 16.21
C ARG A 5 -8.01 -19.37 16.35
N ARG A 6 -7.11 -18.87 15.50
CA ARG A 6 -6.63 -17.47 15.49
C ARG A 6 -7.42 -16.56 14.53
N VAL A 7 -8.47 -17.09 13.93
CA VAL A 7 -9.36 -16.36 13.02
C VAL A 7 -10.74 -16.31 13.67
N LEU A 8 -11.20 -15.09 13.91
CA LEU A 8 -12.48 -14.77 14.55
C LEU A 8 -13.26 -13.85 13.62
N SER A 9 -14.59 -13.84 13.77
CA SER A 9 -15.49 -13.04 12.92
C SER A 9 -16.54 -12.33 13.76
N ILE A 10 -16.89 -11.11 13.35
CA ILE A 10 -18.01 -10.34 13.92
C ILE A 10 -19.16 -10.35 12.88
N PRO A 11 -20.42 -10.62 13.28
CA PRO A 11 -21.55 -10.55 12.37
C PRO A 11 -21.70 -9.15 11.74
N PRO A 12 -22.10 -9.05 10.45
CA PRO A 12 -22.14 -7.76 9.74
C PRO A 12 -23.13 -6.74 10.33
N GLY A 13 -24.12 -7.18 11.10
CA GLY A 13 -25.09 -6.31 11.78
C GLY A 13 -24.65 -5.83 13.17
N ALA A 14 -23.52 -6.33 13.70
CA ALA A 14 -23.02 -5.92 15.01
C ALA A 14 -22.11 -4.69 14.88
N PRO A 15 -22.12 -3.76 15.86
CA PRO A 15 -21.22 -2.62 15.85
C PRO A 15 -19.77 -3.09 16.04
N PHE A 16 -19.01 -3.14 14.94
CA PHE A 16 -17.72 -3.84 14.88
C PHE A 16 -16.74 -3.44 15.99
N LEU A 17 -16.49 -2.14 16.19
CA LEU A 17 -15.48 -1.67 17.15
C LEU A 17 -15.90 -1.89 18.61
N PRO A 18 -17.14 -1.56 19.04
CA PRO A 18 -17.62 -1.96 20.37
C PRO A 18 -17.55 -3.48 20.60
N THR A 19 -18.01 -4.29 19.64
CA THR A 19 -17.97 -5.75 19.76
C THR A 19 -16.54 -6.29 19.88
N LEU A 20 -15.59 -5.72 19.14
CA LEU A 20 -14.17 -6.07 19.23
C LEU A 20 -13.59 -5.69 20.60
N ALA A 21 -13.87 -4.47 21.08
CA ALA A 21 -13.39 -3.97 22.36
C ALA A 21 -13.93 -4.82 23.53
N GLU A 22 -15.23 -5.12 23.55
CA GLU A 22 -15.85 -6.03 24.52
C GLU A 22 -15.19 -7.40 24.49
N ALA A 23 -15.00 -7.98 23.29
CA ALA A 23 -14.38 -9.30 23.18
C ALA A 23 -12.95 -9.35 23.70
N LEU A 24 -12.18 -8.25 23.55
CA LEU A 24 -10.84 -8.14 24.10
C LEU A 24 -10.89 -8.03 25.63
N LEU A 25 -11.77 -7.17 26.17
CA LEU A 25 -11.94 -6.97 27.61
C LEU A 25 -12.40 -8.26 28.32
N ASP A 26 -13.32 -9.00 27.70
CA ASP A 26 -13.85 -10.28 28.21
C ASP A 26 -12.83 -11.43 28.15
N GLY A 27 -11.71 -11.24 27.44
CA GLY A 27 -10.72 -12.27 27.18
C GLY A 27 -11.15 -13.36 26.21
N ARG A 28 -12.09 -13.05 25.32
CA ARG A 28 -12.56 -13.97 24.27
C ARG A 28 -11.60 -14.09 23.11
N LEU A 29 -10.71 -13.10 22.91
CA LEU A 29 -9.79 -13.06 21.78
C LEU A 29 -8.46 -13.80 22.05
N ILE A 30 -7.93 -13.67 23.26
CA ILE A 30 -6.59 -14.16 23.63
C ILE A 30 -6.70 -14.96 24.93
N PRO A 31 -6.42 -16.27 24.93
CA PRO A 31 -6.46 -17.09 26.15
C PRO A 31 -5.55 -16.52 27.24
N GLY A 32 -6.09 -16.34 28.44
CA GLY A 32 -5.34 -15.82 29.59
C GLY A 32 -5.20 -14.30 29.65
N PHE A 33 -5.69 -13.57 28.64
CA PHE A 33 -5.74 -12.12 28.62
C PHE A 33 -7.18 -11.68 28.91
N ARG A 34 -7.44 -10.96 30.00
CA ARG A 34 -8.77 -10.41 30.33
C ARG A 34 -8.61 -9.12 31.13
N PHE A 35 -9.57 -8.22 31.03
CA PHE A 35 -9.65 -7.07 31.92
C PHE A 35 -10.53 -7.41 33.13
N ASP A 36 -9.93 -7.53 34.31
CA ASP A 36 -10.63 -7.78 35.57
C ASP A 36 -10.59 -6.59 36.55
N GLY A 37 -10.23 -5.41 36.03
CA GLY A 37 -10.14 -4.17 36.80
C GLY A 37 -8.70 -3.77 37.14
N GLU A 38 -7.72 -4.61 36.86
CA GLU A 38 -6.31 -4.22 36.96
C GLU A 38 -5.96 -3.14 35.91
N PRO A 39 -5.44 -1.97 36.33
CA PRO A 39 -5.21 -0.85 35.40
C PRO A 39 -4.24 -1.14 34.26
N LEU A 40 -3.32 -2.11 34.41
CA LEU A 40 -2.30 -2.43 33.42
C LEU A 40 -2.65 -3.65 32.55
N ALA A 41 -3.76 -4.34 32.81
CA ALA A 41 -4.10 -5.59 32.11
C ALA A 41 -4.22 -5.45 30.58
N LEU A 42 -4.45 -4.23 30.08
CA LEU A 42 -4.60 -3.95 28.65
C LEU A 42 -3.33 -3.41 27.99
N ALA A 43 -2.32 -3.02 28.76
CA ALA A 43 -1.12 -2.35 28.27
C ALA A 43 -0.26 -3.26 27.37
N ASP A 44 -0.31 -4.58 27.60
CA ASP A 44 0.46 -5.57 26.83
C ASP A 44 -0.19 -5.93 25.48
N ALA A 45 -1.37 -5.39 25.16
CA ALA A 45 -2.05 -5.65 23.90
C ALA A 45 -1.72 -4.59 22.84
N THR A 46 -1.39 -5.07 21.63
CA THR A 46 -1.32 -4.23 20.42
C THR A 46 -2.45 -4.60 19.46
N VAL A 47 -3.22 -3.61 19.01
CA VAL A 47 -4.30 -3.79 18.03
C VAL A 47 -3.97 -3.06 16.74
N TYR A 48 -3.79 -3.80 15.65
CA TYR A 48 -3.61 -3.23 14.32
C TYR A 48 -4.96 -2.96 13.64
N VAL A 49 -5.11 -1.78 13.04
CA VAL A 49 -6.35 -1.34 12.39
C VAL A 49 -6.06 -0.75 11.01
N PRO A 50 -7.03 -0.76 10.07
CA PRO A 50 -6.75 -0.36 8.68
C PRO A 50 -6.46 1.13 8.52
N THR A 51 -7.07 2.00 9.33
CA THR A 51 -6.99 3.46 9.19
C THR A 51 -6.85 4.16 10.53
N ARG A 52 -6.41 5.43 10.55
CA ARG A 52 -6.37 6.21 11.80
C ARG A 52 -7.75 6.49 12.34
N ARG A 53 -8.74 6.66 11.46
CA ARG A 53 -10.14 6.81 11.87
C ARG A 53 -10.60 5.60 12.68
N ALA A 54 -10.24 4.39 12.27
CA ALA A 54 -10.52 3.18 13.04
C ALA A 54 -9.76 3.17 14.37
N ALA A 55 -8.50 3.63 14.39
CA ALA A 55 -7.71 3.70 15.62
C ALA A 55 -8.35 4.64 16.66
N ARG A 56 -8.69 5.87 16.25
CA ARG A 56 -9.35 6.87 17.11
C ARG A 56 -10.72 6.38 17.59
N ALA A 57 -11.51 5.79 16.70
CA ALA A 57 -12.82 5.24 17.05
C ALA A 57 -12.73 4.04 18.02
N LEU A 58 -11.73 3.16 17.87
CA LEU A 58 -11.52 2.04 18.78
C LEU A 58 -11.10 2.50 20.17
N ARG A 59 -10.21 3.50 20.27
CA ARG A 59 -9.85 4.13 21.56
C ARG A 59 -11.08 4.71 22.25
N GLY A 60 -11.95 5.41 21.50
CA GLY A 60 -13.23 5.90 22.00
C GLY A 60 -14.13 4.77 22.53
N ALA A 61 -14.26 3.67 21.78
CA ALA A 61 -15.06 2.53 22.21
C ALA A 61 -14.56 1.93 23.54
N PHE A 62 -13.24 1.82 23.76
CA PHE A 62 -12.71 1.39 25.06
C PHE A 62 -13.09 2.34 26.19
N VAL A 63 -12.97 3.66 25.97
CA VAL A 63 -13.34 4.67 26.98
C VAL A 63 -14.82 4.57 27.33
N ASP A 64 -15.69 4.44 26.32
CA ASP A 64 -17.14 4.33 26.51
C ASP A 64 -17.51 3.07 27.34
N ILE A 65 -16.84 1.94 27.09
CA ILE A 65 -17.10 0.66 27.79
C ILE A 65 -16.52 0.65 29.21
N LEU A 66 -15.32 1.23 29.41
CA LEU A 66 -14.66 1.27 30.71
C LEU A 66 -15.34 2.26 31.66
N GLY A 67 -15.91 3.34 31.12
CA GLY A 67 -16.62 4.36 31.88
C GLY A 67 -15.71 5.03 32.91
N GLN A 68 -16.01 4.84 34.19
CA GLN A 68 -15.23 5.42 35.30
C GLN A 68 -14.04 4.57 35.75
N ARG A 69 -13.81 3.41 35.11
CA ARG A 69 -12.68 2.54 35.45
C ARG A 69 -11.42 3.06 34.80
N SER A 70 -10.40 3.34 35.63
CA SER A 70 -9.07 3.71 35.14
C SER A 70 -8.35 2.50 34.58
N ALA A 71 -7.91 2.58 33.32
CA ALA A 71 -7.07 1.58 32.68
C ALA A 71 -6.13 2.25 31.68
N ILE A 72 -4.93 1.70 31.54
CA ILE A 72 -4.03 1.99 30.43
C ILE A 72 -4.55 1.20 29.23
N LEU A 73 -4.94 1.91 28.17
CA LEU A 73 -5.53 1.29 26.98
C LEU A 73 -4.48 0.51 26.16
N PRO A 74 -4.90 -0.47 25.33
CA PRO A 74 -4.03 -1.13 24.38
C PRO A 74 -3.39 -0.14 23.41
N THR A 75 -2.20 -0.48 22.91
CA THR A 75 -1.57 0.25 21.81
C THR A 75 -2.35 -0.03 20.52
N VAL A 76 -3.04 0.98 19.97
CA VAL A 76 -3.78 0.86 18.71
C VAL A 76 -2.97 1.48 17.57
N ARG A 77 -2.49 0.64 16.63
CA ARG A 77 -1.62 1.04 15.50
C ARG A 77 -2.35 0.98 14.16
N PRO A 78 -2.44 2.09 13.40
CA PRO A 78 -2.94 2.09 12.03
C PRO A 78 -1.91 1.49 11.07
N LEU A 79 -2.36 0.78 10.02
CA LEU A 79 -1.47 0.15 9.03
C LEU A 79 -1.14 1.02 7.81
N GLY A 80 -1.92 2.07 7.51
CA GLY A 80 -1.91 2.70 6.18
C GLY A 80 -1.80 4.22 6.10
N GLU A 81 -1.51 4.94 7.20
CA GLU A 81 -1.41 6.41 7.16
C GLU A 81 -0.17 6.88 7.94
N PHE A 82 0.86 7.40 7.23
CA PHE A 82 1.99 8.14 7.81
C PHE A 82 1.66 9.64 7.79
N ASP A 83 1.69 10.31 8.94
CA ASP A 83 1.55 11.77 9.07
C ASP A 83 2.88 12.21 9.60
N GLU A 84 3.49 13.18 8.94
CA GLU A 84 4.76 13.72 9.39
C GLU A 84 4.59 14.39 10.78
N ASP A 85 3.39 14.88 11.11
CA ASP A 85 3.12 15.61 12.35
C ASP A 85 2.87 14.72 13.60
N GLU A 86 2.43 13.46 13.43
CA GLU A 86 2.26 12.50 14.56
C GLU A 86 3.46 11.55 14.71
N ALA A 87 4.37 11.47 13.73
CA ALA A 87 5.64 10.73 13.85
C ALA A 87 6.50 11.22 15.04
N ALA A 88 6.31 12.47 15.48
CA ALA A 88 6.94 13.02 16.67
C ALA A 88 6.51 12.37 17.99
N PHE A 89 5.35 11.69 18.03
CA PHE A 89 4.81 11.03 19.23
C PHE A 89 4.97 9.51 19.23
N ASP A 90 5.38 8.90 18.10
CA ASP A 90 5.69 7.46 18.02
C ASP A 90 7.16 7.26 18.43
N ALA A 91 7.43 7.36 19.74
CA ALA A 91 8.78 7.24 20.33
C ALA A 91 9.44 5.85 20.10
N GLU A 92 8.67 4.88 19.63
CA GLU A 92 9.12 3.56 19.19
C GLU A 92 8.76 3.34 17.72
N ALA A 93 9.16 4.29 16.86
CA ALA A 93 9.37 3.98 15.46
C ALA A 93 10.17 2.67 15.39
N ALA A 94 9.61 1.67 14.70
CA ALA A 94 10.32 0.44 14.35
C ALA A 94 11.75 0.82 13.90
N PRO A 95 12.79 0.02 14.22
CA PRO A 95 14.18 0.38 13.91
C PRO A 95 14.20 0.94 12.51
N ALA A 96 14.53 2.24 12.40
CA ALA A 96 14.38 3.00 11.18
C ALA A 96 14.98 2.15 10.07
N ILE A 97 14.11 1.58 9.24
CA ILE A 97 14.57 0.79 8.12
C ILE A 97 15.38 1.79 7.32
N ASP A 98 16.67 1.51 7.10
CA ASP A 98 17.61 2.38 6.38
C ASP A 98 17.22 2.43 4.90
N LEU A 99 16.04 3.01 4.65
CA LEU A 99 15.44 3.23 3.35
C LEU A 99 15.72 4.67 2.98
N ALA A 100 16.10 4.87 1.73
CA ALA A 100 16.12 6.20 1.15
C ALA A 100 14.73 6.85 1.31
N PRO A 101 14.67 8.17 1.55
CA PRO A 101 13.40 8.87 1.60
C PRO A 101 12.63 8.68 0.29
N PRO A 102 11.29 8.61 0.33
CA PRO A 102 10.48 8.54 -0.88
C PRO A 102 10.77 9.72 -1.81
N ILE A 103 10.90 9.45 -3.12
CA ILE A 103 11.00 10.50 -4.13
C ILE A 103 9.64 11.20 -4.24
N ALA A 104 9.63 12.53 -4.19
CA ALA A 104 8.40 13.31 -4.30
C ALA A 104 7.69 13.04 -5.64
N ALA A 105 6.35 13.04 -5.63
CA ALA A 105 5.57 12.68 -6.81
C ALA A 105 5.91 13.52 -8.05
N GLN A 106 6.13 14.84 -7.89
CA GLN A 106 6.50 15.74 -8.97
C GLN A 106 7.92 15.47 -9.48
N GLU A 107 8.85 15.19 -8.58
CA GLU A 107 10.23 14.84 -8.92
C GLU A 107 10.27 13.52 -9.71
N ARG A 108 9.54 12.50 -9.27
CA ARG A 108 9.40 11.22 -9.98
C ARG A 108 8.89 11.42 -11.41
N LEU A 109 7.89 12.28 -11.62
CA LEU A 109 7.39 12.61 -12.96
C LEU A 109 8.45 13.30 -13.82
N LEU A 110 9.21 14.24 -13.26
CA LEU A 110 10.27 14.95 -13.98
C LEU A 110 11.48 14.06 -14.30
N LEU A 111 11.72 13.01 -13.52
CA LEU A 111 12.73 11.99 -13.80
C LEU A 111 12.28 11.01 -14.90
N LEU A 112 10.99 10.64 -14.92
CA LEU A 112 10.43 9.72 -15.92
C LEU A 112 10.18 10.37 -17.28
N ALA A 113 9.76 11.63 -17.33
CA ALA A 113 9.39 12.30 -18.58
C ALA A 113 10.52 12.33 -19.64
N PRO A 114 11.80 12.54 -19.30
CA PRO A 114 12.91 12.43 -20.26
C PRO A 114 13.06 11.02 -20.86
N LEU A 115 12.90 9.97 -20.05
CA LEU A 115 12.98 8.57 -20.51
C LEU A 115 11.84 8.27 -21.49
N VAL A 116 10.62 8.67 -21.13
CA VAL A 116 9.43 8.53 -21.96
C VAL A 116 9.60 9.31 -23.27
N ARG A 117 10.13 10.53 -23.22
CA ARG A 117 10.38 11.34 -24.41
C ARG A 117 11.40 10.67 -25.33
N ALA A 118 12.52 10.18 -24.80
CA ALA A 118 13.54 9.48 -25.58
C ALA A 118 12.96 8.23 -26.26
N TRP A 119 12.12 7.46 -25.58
CA TRP A 119 11.39 6.35 -26.18
C TRP A 119 10.45 6.79 -27.31
N LYS A 120 9.66 7.85 -27.11
CA LYS A 120 8.75 8.35 -28.15
C LYS A 120 9.49 8.83 -29.39
N GLU A 121 10.69 9.39 -29.23
CA GLU A 121 11.55 9.79 -30.34
C GLU A 121 12.10 8.58 -31.12
N SER A 122 12.31 7.43 -30.47
CA SER A 122 12.76 6.18 -31.11
C SER A 122 11.62 5.29 -31.65
N LEU A 123 10.38 5.54 -31.24
CA LEU A 123 9.21 4.71 -31.55
C LEU A 123 8.91 4.59 -33.06
N PRO A 124 9.01 5.64 -33.90
CA PRO A 124 8.85 5.52 -35.35
C PRO A 124 9.82 4.51 -35.98
N ALA A 125 11.06 4.44 -35.51
CA ALA A 125 12.05 3.49 -36.00
C ALA A 125 11.71 2.06 -35.58
N HIS A 126 11.31 1.85 -34.32
CA HIS A 126 10.87 0.55 -33.81
C HIS A 126 9.65 -0.01 -34.57
N VAL A 127 8.65 0.84 -34.84
CA VAL A 127 7.45 0.44 -35.58
C VAL A 127 7.80 0.10 -37.02
N ARG A 128 8.66 0.89 -37.67
CA ARG A 128 9.11 0.60 -39.04
C ARG A 128 9.86 -0.71 -39.14
N GLU A 129 10.78 -0.99 -38.21
CA GLU A 129 11.55 -2.24 -38.19
C GLU A 129 10.66 -3.47 -38.00
N ARG A 130 9.67 -3.38 -37.10
CA ARG A 130 8.83 -4.52 -36.72
C ARG A 130 7.66 -4.77 -37.68
N PHE A 131 7.06 -3.72 -38.23
CA PHE A 131 5.83 -3.82 -39.02
C PHE A 131 5.98 -3.37 -40.49
N ASN A 132 7.12 -2.79 -40.86
CA ASN A 132 7.33 -2.17 -42.17
C ASN A 132 6.28 -1.09 -42.49
N GLU A 133 5.86 -0.34 -41.46
CA GLU A 133 4.88 0.73 -41.53
C GLU A 133 5.51 2.09 -41.21
N GLU A 134 4.98 3.15 -41.83
CA GLU A 134 5.35 4.52 -41.47
C GLU A 134 4.44 5.01 -40.33
N PHE A 135 5.07 5.43 -39.23
CA PHE A 135 4.37 5.83 -38.02
C PHE A 135 4.92 7.17 -37.52
N VAL A 136 4.03 8.10 -37.19
CA VAL A 136 4.41 9.43 -36.69
C VAL A 136 3.82 9.60 -35.30
N VAL A 137 4.68 9.97 -34.35
CA VAL A 137 4.31 10.16 -32.95
C VAL A 137 4.52 11.62 -32.57
N PRO A 138 3.50 12.31 -32.02
CA PRO A 138 3.71 13.61 -31.42
C PRO A 138 4.69 13.51 -30.25
N THR A 139 5.80 14.24 -30.30
CA THR A 139 6.85 14.26 -29.26
C THR A 139 6.79 15.53 -28.41
N SER A 140 5.57 15.96 -28.04
CA SER A 140 5.41 17.12 -27.17
C SER A 140 5.85 16.81 -25.72
N ALA A 141 6.37 17.81 -25.02
CA ALA A 141 6.73 17.68 -23.61
C ALA A 141 5.52 17.36 -22.72
N ALA A 142 4.34 17.91 -23.07
CA ALA A 142 3.11 17.63 -22.36
C ALA A 142 2.77 16.13 -22.42
N ASP A 143 2.80 15.53 -23.61
CA ASP A 143 2.48 14.11 -23.76
C ASP A 143 3.46 13.20 -23.02
N ALA A 144 4.75 13.58 -22.96
CA ALA A 144 5.74 12.83 -22.21
C ALA A 144 5.46 12.86 -20.70
N ILE A 145 5.01 13.99 -20.16
CA ILE A 145 4.60 14.12 -18.75
C ILE A 145 3.34 13.30 -18.47
N TRP A 146 2.34 13.33 -19.37
CA TRP A 146 1.13 12.52 -19.22
C TRP A 146 1.43 11.02 -19.21
N LEU A 147 2.25 10.55 -20.15
CA LEU A 147 2.61 9.13 -20.21
C LEU A 147 3.55 8.73 -19.06
N ALA A 148 4.43 9.62 -18.59
CA ALA A 148 5.22 9.41 -17.37
C ALA A 148 4.33 9.24 -16.13
N ARG A 149 3.19 9.93 -16.06
CA ARG A 149 2.21 9.75 -14.97
C ARG A 149 1.56 8.38 -15.01
N ASP A 150 1.17 7.92 -16.19
CA ASP A 150 0.61 6.57 -16.33
C ASP A 150 1.64 5.48 -16.01
N LEU A 151 2.89 5.68 -16.45
CA LEU A 151 3.99 4.78 -16.12
C LEU A 151 4.26 4.73 -14.61
N ALA A 152 4.32 5.89 -13.95
CA ALA A 152 4.49 5.96 -12.49
C ALA A 152 3.37 5.21 -11.75
N ARG A 153 2.12 5.34 -12.21
CA ARG A 153 0.99 4.62 -11.63
C ARG A 153 1.13 3.10 -11.81
N LEU A 154 1.57 2.65 -12.98
CA LEU A 154 1.82 1.23 -13.23
C LEU A 154 2.94 0.68 -12.32
N MET A 155 4.02 1.45 -12.13
CA MET A 155 5.09 1.08 -11.20
C MET A 155 4.57 0.92 -9.77
N ASP A 156 3.74 1.87 -9.30
CA ASP A 156 3.13 1.82 -7.97
C ASP A 156 2.19 0.60 -7.83
N GLU A 157 1.42 0.28 -8.87
CA GLU A 157 0.52 -0.89 -8.88
C GLU A 157 1.31 -2.21 -8.80
N ILE A 158 2.43 -2.34 -9.54
CA ILE A 158 3.26 -3.54 -9.50
C ILE A 158 3.87 -3.76 -8.11
N GLU A 159 4.36 -2.69 -7.48
CA GLU A 159 4.92 -2.75 -6.13
C GLU A 159 3.82 -3.07 -5.10
N THR A 160 2.66 -2.41 -5.21
CA THR A 160 1.53 -2.62 -4.28
C THR A 160 1.02 -4.06 -4.31
N GLU A 161 0.97 -4.68 -5.49
CA GLU A 161 0.53 -6.06 -5.69
C GLU A 161 1.66 -7.09 -5.43
N GLY A 162 2.89 -6.63 -5.11
CA GLY A 162 4.04 -7.49 -4.88
C GLY A 162 4.36 -8.41 -6.07
N THR A 163 4.16 -7.93 -7.29
CA THR A 163 4.33 -8.70 -8.51
C THR A 163 5.63 -8.34 -9.24
N ASP A 164 5.98 -9.14 -10.25
CA ASP A 164 7.21 -8.98 -11.03
C ASP A 164 6.88 -8.52 -12.45
N TRP A 165 7.64 -7.53 -12.94
CA TRP A 165 7.62 -7.04 -14.32
C TRP A 165 7.79 -8.16 -15.34
N ALA A 166 8.58 -9.19 -15.03
CA ALA A 166 8.80 -10.34 -15.91
C ALA A 166 7.50 -11.06 -16.30
N LYS A 167 6.47 -11.00 -15.45
CA LYS A 167 5.17 -11.62 -15.74
C LYS A 167 4.43 -10.90 -16.87
N LEU A 168 4.65 -9.59 -17.06
CA LEU A 168 4.02 -8.83 -18.15
C LEU A 168 4.39 -9.41 -19.52
N ALA A 169 5.61 -9.92 -19.69
CA ALA A 169 6.05 -10.54 -20.93
C ALA A 169 5.17 -11.73 -21.37
N THR A 170 4.42 -12.33 -20.44
CA THR A 170 3.61 -13.53 -20.68
C THR A 170 2.12 -13.27 -20.85
N LEU A 171 1.64 -12.03 -20.69
CA LEU A 171 0.21 -11.72 -20.60
C LEU A 171 -0.57 -11.83 -21.92
N VAL A 172 0.07 -11.56 -23.06
CA VAL A 172 -0.61 -11.49 -24.37
C VAL A 172 -0.01 -12.50 -25.35
N THR A 173 -0.87 -13.36 -25.91
CA THR A 173 -0.54 -14.33 -26.97
C THR A 173 -1.33 -14.07 -28.26
N GLY A 174 -0.81 -14.48 -29.41
CA GLY A 174 -1.53 -14.40 -30.71
C GLY A 174 -1.28 -13.10 -31.49
N ASN A 175 -2.20 -12.72 -32.39
CA ASN A 175 -1.99 -11.63 -33.37
C ASN A 175 -1.73 -10.23 -32.78
N LEU A 176 -1.97 -10.01 -31.49
CA LEU A 176 -1.65 -8.76 -30.77
C LEU A 176 -0.22 -8.74 -30.21
N ALA A 177 0.53 -9.84 -30.32
CA ALA A 177 1.87 -9.98 -29.76
C ALA A 177 2.86 -8.92 -30.29
N GLY A 178 2.72 -8.48 -31.55
CA GLY A 178 3.60 -7.47 -32.12
C GLY A 178 3.51 -6.12 -31.40
N TRP A 179 2.30 -5.59 -31.19
CA TRP A 179 2.09 -4.33 -30.48
C TRP A 179 2.36 -4.48 -28.98
N TRP A 180 2.06 -5.66 -28.42
CA TRP A 180 2.44 -5.97 -27.05
C TRP A 180 3.95 -5.90 -26.85
N GLN A 181 4.74 -6.40 -27.80
CA GLN A 181 6.20 -6.30 -27.73
C GLN A 181 6.67 -4.84 -27.73
N VAL A 182 6.05 -3.95 -28.50
CA VAL A 182 6.35 -2.50 -28.43
C VAL A 182 6.06 -1.93 -27.04
N THR A 183 5.00 -2.38 -26.37
CA THR A 183 4.72 -2.01 -24.97
C THR A 183 5.76 -2.57 -24.02
N LEU A 184 6.20 -3.83 -24.18
CA LEU A 184 7.26 -4.39 -23.35
C LEU A 184 8.58 -3.64 -23.54
N ASP A 185 8.94 -3.32 -24.78
CA ASP A 185 10.14 -2.54 -25.10
C ASP A 185 10.06 -1.13 -24.47
N PHE A 186 8.85 -0.52 -24.42
CA PHE A 186 8.62 0.74 -23.68
C PHE A 186 8.83 0.57 -22.17
N LEU A 187 8.33 -0.51 -21.57
CA LEU A 187 8.52 -0.77 -20.14
C LEU A 187 9.99 -1.04 -19.78
N GLY A 188 10.80 -1.47 -20.76
CA GLY A 188 12.26 -1.60 -20.66
C GLY A 188 12.95 -0.33 -20.15
N ILE A 189 12.40 0.86 -20.43
CA ILE A 189 13.03 2.14 -20.02
C ILE A 189 13.14 2.31 -18.49
N VAL A 190 12.34 1.57 -17.71
CA VAL A 190 12.37 1.57 -16.24
C VAL A 190 12.72 0.21 -15.62
N THR A 191 12.87 -0.84 -16.43
CA THR A 191 13.12 -2.20 -15.95
C THR A 191 14.51 -2.75 -16.30
N ASP A 192 15.15 -2.25 -17.36
CA ASP A 192 16.41 -2.78 -17.88
C ASP A 192 17.67 -1.97 -17.50
N ASN A 193 17.61 -1.16 -16.43
CA ASN A 193 18.75 -0.37 -15.94
C ASN A 193 19.24 -0.82 -14.55
#